data_AF-A0A3E4TZE7-F1
#
_entry.id   AF-A0A3E4TZE7-F1
#
_cell.length_a   1.000
_cell.length_b   1.000
_cell.length_c   1.000
_cell.angle_alpha   90.00
_cell.angle_beta   90.00
_cell.angle_gamma   90.00
#
_symmetry.space_group_name_H-M   'P 1'
#
loop_
_entity.id
_entity.type
_entity.pdbx_description
1 polymer ?
#
loop_
_entity_poly.entity_id
_entity_poly.type
_entity_poly.pdbx_seq_one_letter_code
_entity_poly.pdbx_strand_id
1 'polypeptide(L)'
;MIISKTRQKRLAEQKEVKELLAVLKENNFSSAKDLMAAIGHVSDLEEQLSSAVQELTAMRQELQEMKQSPLKAALQRSVQTLEAKVSQLRRQIEVLKENIIEGCKQALTDFKQRGTAALDGVPRFFHLREVLEGVKETIQAGIATDEKALAKIEAVSAEYHEAGRHLKNVGRALMGKEAVSETKGPGKLVKAVAAPYRAERACLLSMQNSVEKALARIERLEQAAEKKPSILGTMRTQNEKIRAEPGKESPPAKHGER
;
A
#
# COMPACT_ATOMS: atom_id res chain seq x y z
N MET A 1 -5.58 11.59 -27.03
CA MET A 1 -6.31 10.35 -26.71
C MET A 1 -7.12 10.60 -25.46
N ILE A 2 -8.44 10.64 -25.62
CA ILE A 2 -9.42 11.05 -24.62
C ILE A 2 -9.51 9.92 -23.58
N ILE A 3 -8.92 10.12 -22.39
CA ILE A 3 -9.21 9.24 -21.25
C ILE A 3 -10.57 9.69 -20.75
N SER A 4 -11.59 8.92 -21.11
CA SER A 4 -12.94 9.03 -20.58
C SER A 4 -12.85 9.14 -19.06
N LYS A 5 -13.21 10.33 -18.57
CA LYS A 5 -13.32 10.67 -17.16
C LYS A 5 -14.55 9.93 -16.62
N THR A 6 -14.45 8.62 -16.48
CA THR A 6 -15.31 7.89 -15.56
C THR A 6 -15.03 8.53 -14.22
N ARG A 7 -16.00 9.29 -13.71
CA ARG A 7 -15.99 9.82 -12.36
C ARG A 7 -16.04 8.59 -11.45
N GLN A 8 -14.90 7.94 -11.24
CA GLN A 8 -14.76 6.75 -10.41
C GLN A 8 -15.19 7.24 -9.02
N LYS A 9 -16.39 6.83 -8.59
CA LYS A 9 -16.84 7.12 -7.23
C LYS A 9 -15.74 6.66 -6.30
N ARG A 10 -15.38 7.49 -5.32
CA ARG A 10 -14.39 7.10 -4.31
C ARG A 10 -14.81 5.74 -3.76
N LEU A 11 -13.85 4.89 -3.38
CA LEU A 11 -14.17 3.55 -2.90
C LEU A 11 -15.20 3.58 -1.75
N ALA A 12 -15.09 4.55 -0.84
CA ALA A 12 -16.04 4.78 0.25
C ALA A 12 -17.44 5.25 -0.20
N GLU A 13 -17.59 5.75 -1.42
CA GLU A 13 -18.87 6.21 -1.97
C GLU A 13 -19.65 5.13 -2.72
N GLN A 14 -19.03 3.98 -2.96
CA GLN A 14 -19.67 2.83 -3.60
C GLN A 14 -20.86 2.34 -2.77
N LYS A 15 -21.92 1.94 -3.46
CA LYS A 15 -23.21 1.59 -2.84
C LYS A 15 -23.02 0.43 -1.86
N GLU A 16 -22.35 -0.61 -2.31
CA GLU A 16 -22.10 -1.86 -1.59
C GLU A 16 -21.24 -1.62 -0.34
N VAL A 17 -20.25 -0.74 -0.46
CA VAL A 17 -19.38 -0.34 0.66
C VAL A 17 -20.17 0.42 1.72
N LYS A 18 -21.01 1.38 1.30
CA LYS A 18 -21.87 2.14 2.23
C LYS A 18 -22.88 1.25 2.95
N GLU A 19 -23.53 0.35 2.20
CA GLU A 19 -24.50 -0.59 2.75
C GLU A 19 -23.86 -1.52 3.78
N LEU A 20 -22.71 -2.14 3.47
CA LEU A 20 -22.05 -3.03 4.43
C LEU A 20 -21.58 -2.28 5.68
N LEU A 21 -21.01 -1.08 5.52
CA LEU A 21 -20.59 -0.26 6.66
C LEU A 21 -21.76 0.17 7.54
N ALA A 22 -22.95 0.43 6.96
CA ALA A 22 -24.16 0.71 7.72
C ALA A 22 -24.61 -0.51 8.52
N VAL A 23 -24.70 -1.68 7.88
CA VAL A 23 -25.08 -2.95 8.52
C VAL A 23 -24.14 -3.28 9.68
N LEU A 24 -22.82 -3.15 9.50
CA LEU A 24 -21.85 -3.44 10.56
C LEU A 24 -22.00 -2.47 11.75
N LYS A 25 -22.27 -1.18 11.49
CA LYS A 25 -22.48 -0.18 12.54
C LYS A 25 -23.77 -0.40 13.32
N GLU A 26 -24.88 -0.66 12.63
CA GLU A 26 -26.19 -0.92 13.24
C GLU A 26 -26.16 -2.13 14.17
N ASN A 27 -25.32 -3.11 13.85
CA ASN A 27 -25.15 -4.33 14.64
C ASN A 27 -23.99 -4.26 15.65
N ASN A 28 -23.41 -3.07 15.89
CA ASN A 28 -22.31 -2.83 16.84
C ASN A 28 -21.05 -3.69 16.58
N PHE A 29 -20.75 -4.01 15.33
CA PHE A 29 -19.54 -4.74 14.98
C PHE A 29 -18.32 -3.82 14.95
N SER A 30 -17.31 -4.15 15.77
CA SER A 30 -16.03 -3.43 15.82
C SER A 30 -15.27 -3.45 14.48
N SER A 31 -15.53 -4.46 13.64
CA SER A 31 -14.97 -4.60 12.28
C SER A 31 -15.35 -3.46 11.34
N ALA A 32 -16.44 -2.73 11.59
CA ALA A 32 -16.82 -1.56 10.78
C ALA A 32 -15.71 -0.50 10.72
N LYS A 33 -15.04 -0.27 11.86
CA LYS A 33 -14.00 0.76 11.99
C LYS A 33 -12.73 0.37 11.24
N ASP A 34 -12.29 -0.88 11.41
CA ASP A 34 -11.07 -1.35 10.75
C ASP A 34 -11.27 -1.51 9.24
N LEU A 35 -12.46 -1.94 8.78
CA LEU A 35 -12.80 -1.98 7.36
C LEU A 35 -12.83 -0.58 6.73
N MET A 36 -13.48 0.38 7.40
CA MET A 36 -13.49 1.77 6.94
C MET A 36 -12.08 2.37 6.88
N ALA A 37 -11.24 2.08 7.88
CA ALA A 37 -9.85 2.54 7.90
C ALA A 37 -9.04 1.92 6.77
N ALA A 38 -9.20 0.61 6.49
CA ALA A 38 -8.55 -0.05 5.37
C ALA A 38 -8.95 0.58 4.03
N ILE A 39 -10.25 0.82 3.81
CA ILE A 39 -10.78 1.50 2.62
C ILE A 39 -10.21 2.93 2.48
N GLY A 40 -10.08 3.64 3.60
CA GLY A 40 -9.43 4.95 3.65
C GLY A 40 -8.00 4.89 3.14
N HIS A 41 -7.20 3.96 3.68
CA HIS A 41 -5.81 3.78 3.25
C HIS A 41 -5.67 3.35 1.78
N VAL A 42 -6.60 2.57 1.24
CA VAL A 42 -6.63 2.26 -0.20
C VAL A 42 -6.95 3.49 -1.06
N SER A 43 -7.79 4.39 -0.54
CA SER A 43 -8.06 5.67 -1.22
C SER A 43 -6.84 6.59 -1.17
N ASP A 44 -6.14 6.63 -0.04
CA ASP A 44 -4.88 7.37 0.12
C ASP A 44 -3.83 6.86 -0.90
N LEU A 45 -3.73 5.53 -1.08
CA LEU A 45 -2.83 4.92 -2.07
C LEU A 45 -3.09 5.39 -3.50
N GLU A 46 -4.36 5.49 -3.88
CA GLU A 46 -4.75 5.96 -5.22
C GLU A 46 -4.36 7.42 -5.45
N GLU A 47 -4.54 8.28 -4.44
CA GLU A 47 -4.14 9.68 -4.50
C GLU A 47 -2.62 9.84 -4.58
N GLN A 48 -1.89 9.11 -3.73
CA GLN A 48 -0.43 9.13 -3.72
C GLN A 48 0.17 8.60 -5.04
N LEU A 49 -0.45 7.59 -5.67
CA LEU A 49 -0.05 7.11 -6.99
C LEU A 49 -0.28 8.18 -8.08
N SER A 50 -1.34 8.98 -7.97
CA SER A 50 -1.56 10.09 -8.89
C SER A 50 -0.46 11.14 -8.79
N SER A 51 0.03 11.43 -7.59
CA SER A 51 1.19 12.33 -7.39
C SER A 51 2.45 11.73 -8.01
N ALA A 52 2.69 10.44 -7.81
CA ALA A 52 3.85 9.75 -8.42
C ALA A 52 3.86 9.84 -9.97
N VAL A 53 2.70 9.69 -10.60
CA VAL A 53 2.54 9.88 -12.06
C VAL A 53 2.92 11.30 -12.51
N GLN A 54 2.64 12.32 -11.69
CA GLN A 54 3.02 13.70 -11.98
C GLN A 54 4.54 13.88 -11.89
N GLU A 55 5.18 13.31 -10.87
CA GLU A 55 6.63 13.38 -10.71
C GLU A 55 7.37 12.65 -11.83
N LEU A 56 6.87 11.50 -12.31
CA LEU A 56 7.42 10.86 -13.52
C LEU A 56 7.33 11.73 -14.77
N THR A 57 6.27 12.54 -14.88
CA THR A 57 6.15 13.49 -15.98
C THR A 57 7.21 14.59 -15.87
N ALA A 58 7.45 15.10 -14.67
CA ALA A 58 8.54 16.05 -14.40
C ALA A 58 9.92 15.43 -14.69
N MET A 59 10.18 14.18 -14.29
CA MET A 59 11.43 13.48 -14.62
C MET A 59 11.65 13.43 -16.13
N ARG A 60 10.63 13.10 -16.92
CA ARG A 60 10.75 13.06 -18.39
C ARG A 60 11.10 14.43 -18.96
N GLN A 61 10.51 15.51 -18.46
CA GLN A 61 10.78 16.88 -18.90
C GLN A 61 12.22 17.28 -18.60
N GLU A 62 12.67 17.11 -17.35
CA GLU A 62 14.06 17.41 -16.94
C GLU A 62 15.08 16.62 -17.78
N LEU A 63 14.79 15.35 -18.09
CA LEU A 63 15.67 14.54 -18.93
C LEU A 63 15.67 14.95 -20.40
N GLN A 64 14.62 15.60 -20.92
CA GLN A 64 14.62 16.12 -22.29
C GLN A 64 15.64 17.25 -22.45
N GLU A 65 15.71 18.16 -21.48
CA GLU A 65 16.61 19.32 -21.48
C GLU A 65 18.08 18.95 -21.25
N MET A 66 18.36 17.78 -20.68
CA MET A 66 19.73 17.30 -20.50
C MET A 66 20.44 17.02 -21.84
N LYS A 67 21.71 17.42 -21.93
CA LYS A 67 22.58 17.00 -23.04
C LYS A 67 22.79 15.48 -23.03
N GLN A 68 23.00 14.92 -24.23
CA GLN A 68 23.30 13.50 -24.39
C GLN A 68 24.56 13.12 -23.61
N SER A 69 24.42 12.13 -22.73
CA SER A 69 25.47 11.68 -21.82
C SER A 69 25.15 10.27 -21.29
N PRO A 70 26.16 9.53 -20.79
CA PRO A 70 25.92 8.26 -20.10
C PRO A 70 24.97 8.39 -18.91
N LEU A 71 25.03 9.52 -18.19
CA LEU A 71 24.10 9.84 -17.10
C LEU A 71 22.66 9.95 -17.61
N LYS A 72 22.41 10.74 -18.66
CA LYS A 72 21.07 10.87 -19.25
C LYS A 72 20.52 9.50 -19.66
N ALA A 73 21.31 8.67 -20.34
CA ALA A 73 20.89 7.33 -20.72
C ALA A 73 20.59 6.42 -19.51
N ALA A 74 21.38 6.53 -18.44
CA ALA A 74 21.11 5.81 -17.20
C ALA A 74 19.80 6.27 -16.53
N LEU A 75 19.54 7.58 -16.51
CA LEU A 75 18.33 8.15 -15.92
C LEU A 75 17.08 7.85 -16.77
N GLN A 76 17.19 7.83 -18.10
CA GLN A 76 16.08 7.41 -18.96
C GLN A 76 15.66 5.97 -18.67
N ARG A 77 16.62 5.06 -18.42
CA ARG A 77 16.32 3.68 -18.02
C ARG A 77 15.64 3.61 -16.64
N SER A 78 16.03 4.45 -15.67
CA SER A 78 15.34 4.48 -14.38
C SER A 78 13.91 4.99 -14.53
N VAL A 79 13.67 6.06 -15.31
CA VAL A 79 12.30 6.52 -15.58
C VAL A 79 11.47 5.43 -16.23
N GLN A 80 11.97 4.74 -17.25
CA GLN A 80 11.24 3.60 -17.87
C GLN A 80 10.92 2.49 -16.86
N THR A 81 11.85 2.22 -15.95
CA THR A 81 11.63 1.22 -14.88
C THR A 81 10.52 1.68 -13.94
N LEU A 82 10.55 2.94 -13.49
CA LEU A 82 9.55 3.51 -12.61
C LEU A 82 8.16 3.58 -13.28
N GLU A 83 8.09 3.93 -14.56
CA GLU A 83 6.85 3.90 -15.35
C GLU A 83 6.20 2.51 -15.38
N ALA A 84 7.01 1.47 -15.54
CA ALA A 84 6.54 0.09 -15.49
C ALA A 84 6.00 -0.27 -14.10
N LYS A 85 6.67 0.20 -13.03
CA LYS A 85 6.22 0.01 -11.64
C LYS A 85 4.93 0.77 -11.33
N VAL A 86 4.82 2.03 -11.72
CA VAL A 86 3.57 2.81 -11.59
C VAL A 86 2.41 2.16 -12.36
N SER A 87 2.67 1.61 -13.55
CA SER A 87 1.67 0.86 -14.32
C SER A 87 1.27 -0.44 -13.63
N GLN A 88 2.20 -1.11 -12.94
CA GLN A 88 1.92 -2.28 -12.10
C GLN A 88 1.09 -1.90 -10.87
N LEU A 89 1.48 -0.86 -10.13
CA LEU A 89 0.76 -0.34 -8.97
C LEU A 89 -0.68 0.03 -9.31
N ARG A 90 -0.89 0.71 -10.46
CA ARG A 90 -2.24 1.04 -10.93
C ARG A 90 -3.12 -0.19 -11.09
N ARG A 91 -2.60 -1.26 -11.70
CA ARG A 91 -3.35 -2.51 -11.87
C ARG A 91 -3.64 -3.18 -10.53
N GLN A 92 -2.68 -3.22 -9.62
CA GLN A 92 -2.86 -3.82 -8.31
C GLN A 92 -3.90 -3.06 -7.46
N ILE A 93 -3.92 -1.72 -7.53
CA ILE A 93 -4.92 -0.90 -6.85
C ILE A 93 -6.32 -1.12 -7.43
N GLU A 94 -6.47 -1.26 -8.76
CA GLU A 94 -7.77 -1.58 -9.35
C GLU A 94 -8.27 -2.96 -8.89
N VAL A 95 -7.41 -3.99 -8.89
CA VAL A 95 -7.76 -5.31 -8.34
C VAL A 95 -8.16 -5.21 -6.87
N LEU A 96 -7.46 -4.39 -6.07
CA LEU A 96 -7.79 -4.19 -4.67
C LEU A 96 -9.17 -3.55 -4.49
N LYS A 97 -9.52 -2.55 -5.31
CA LYS A 97 -10.83 -1.89 -5.31
C LYS A 97 -11.93 -2.86 -5.72
N GLU A 98 -11.70 -3.67 -6.76
CA GLU A 98 -12.63 -4.70 -7.21
C GLU A 98 -12.88 -5.74 -6.12
N ASN A 99 -11.83 -6.26 -5.49
CA ASN A 99 -11.93 -7.21 -4.38
C ASN A 99 -12.71 -6.64 -3.19
N ILE A 100 -12.53 -5.35 -2.87
CA ILE A 100 -13.29 -4.68 -1.82
C ILE A 100 -14.79 -4.62 -2.17
N ILE A 101 -15.11 -4.19 -3.40
CA ILE A 101 -16.50 -4.07 -3.84
C ILE A 101 -17.18 -5.45 -3.87
N GLU A 102 -16.51 -6.45 -4.43
CA GLU A 102 -17.05 -7.80 -4.54
C GLU A 102 -17.19 -8.46 -3.16
N GLY A 103 -16.19 -8.30 -2.29
CA GLY A 103 -16.27 -8.76 -0.90
C GLY A 103 -17.43 -8.13 -0.14
N CYS A 104 -17.71 -6.83 -0.37
CA CYS A 104 -18.89 -6.18 0.19
C CYS A 104 -20.21 -6.79 -0.30
N LYS A 105 -20.33 -7.12 -1.59
CA LYS A 105 -21.54 -7.77 -2.14
C LYS A 105 -21.76 -9.16 -1.54
N GLN A 106 -20.70 -9.94 -1.41
CA GLN A 106 -20.75 -11.28 -0.84
C GLN A 106 -21.14 -11.22 0.64
N ALA A 107 -20.54 -10.32 1.42
CA ALA A 107 -20.90 -10.06 2.81
C ALA A 107 -22.37 -9.67 2.98
N LEU A 108 -22.88 -8.76 2.15
CA LEU A 108 -24.29 -8.33 2.19
C LEU A 108 -25.25 -9.47 1.80
N THR A 109 -24.87 -10.30 0.83
CA THR A 109 -25.65 -11.48 0.43
C THR A 109 -25.72 -12.51 1.57
N ASP A 110 -24.58 -12.79 2.21
CA ASP A 110 -24.51 -13.75 3.33
C ASP A 110 -25.30 -13.23 4.54
N PHE A 111 -25.25 -11.92 4.81
CA PHE A 111 -26.07 -11.28 5.85
C PHE A 111 -27.57 -11.43 5.57
N LYS A 112 -28.03 -11.23 4.33
CA LYS A 112 -29.45 -11.43 3.97
C LYS A 112 -29.92 -12.87 4.16
N GLN A 113 -29.02 -13.84 3.99
CA GLN A 113 -29.34 -15.26 4.10
C GLN A 113 -29.27 -15.79 5.54
N ARG A 114 -28.30 -15.34 6.33
CA ARG A 114 -27.97 -15.92 7.65
C ARG A 114 -28.08 -14.92 8.81
N GLY A 115 -28.45 -13.67 8.54
CA GLY A 115 -28.55 -12.61 9.54
C GLY A 115 -27.19 -12.22 10.13
N THR A 116 -27.22 -11.73 11.38
CA THR A 116 -26.06 -11.17 12.07
C THR A 116 -24.90 -12.14 12.25
N ALA A 117 -25.16 -13.45 12.29
CA ALA A 117 -24.12 -14.48 12.39
C ALA A 117 -23.16 -14.50 11.18
N ALA A 118 -23.57 -13.97 10.03
CA ALA A 118 -22.72 -13.86 8.84
C ALA A 118 -21.65 -12.76 8.98
N LEU A 119 -21.90 -11.76 9.83
CA LEU A 119 -21.06 -10.56 9.93
C LEU A 119 -19.69 -10.84 10.56
N ASP A 120 -19.57 -11.90 11.36
CA ASP A 120 -18.28 -12.36 11.90
C ASP A 120 -17.36 -12.88 10.78
N GLY A 121 -17.92 -13.42 9.69
CA GLY A 121 -17.16 -13.97 8.57
C GLY A 121 -16.75 -12.95 7.51
N VAL A 122 -17.13 -11.68 7.64
CA VAL A 122 -16.93 -10.64 6.61
C VAL A 122 -15.50 -10.52 6.08
N PRO A 123 -14.43 -10.58 6.91
CA PRO A 123 -13.06 -10.42 6.44
C PRO A 123 -12.65 -11.44 5.36
N ARG A 124 -13.24 -12.64 5.38
CA ARG A 124 -12.88 -13.74 4.45
C ARG A 124 -13.18 -13.42 2.98
N PHE A 125 -14.09 -12.48 2.71
CA PHE A 125 -14.56 -12.21 1.36
C PHE A 125 -13.67 -11.24 0.58
N PHE A 126 -12.74 -10.56 1.25
CA PHE A 126 -12.00 -9.48 0.59
C PHE A 126 -10.66 -9.93 0.00
N HIS A 127 -10.01 -10.99 0.51
CA HIS A 127 -8.73 -11.50 0.00
C HIS A 127 -7.67 -10.41 -0.28
N LEU A 128 -7.55 -9.42 0.61
CA LEU A 128 -6.77 -8.18 0.35
C LEU A 128 -5.29 -8.32 0.67
N ARG A 129 -4.92 -9.26 1.55
CA ARG A 129 -3.56 -9.41 2.07
C ARG A 129 -2.55 -9.63 0.94
N GLU A 130 -2.79 -10.63 0.10
CA GLU A 130 -1.89 -10.99 -1.01
C GLU A 130 -1.70 -9.84 -2.00
N VAL A 131 -2.79 -9.14 -2.33
CA VAL A 131 -2.74 -7.98 -3.24
C VAL A 131 -1.93 -6.85 -2.63
N LEU A 132 -2.17 -6.51 -1.36
CA LEU A 132 -1.44 -5.45 -0.65
C LEU A 132 0.04 -5.78 -0.45
N GLU A 133 0.39 -7.04 -0.19
CA GLU A 133 1.79 -7.49 -0.16
C GLU A 133 2.46 -7.30 -1.51
N GLY A 134 1.80 -7.66 -2.62
CA GLY A 134 2.30 -7.39 -3.95
C GLY A 134 2.44 -5.89 -4.28
N VAL A 135 1.56 -5.04 -3.74
CA VAL A 135 1.70 -3.57 -3.85
C VAL A 135 2.93 -3.11 -3.07
N LYS A 136 3.12 -3.60 -1.84
CA LYS A 136 4.29 -3.28 -0.99
C LYS A 136 5.60 -3.59 -1.70
N GLU A 137 5.74 -4.78 -2.27
CA GLU A 137 6.93 -5.19 -3.01
C GLU A 137 7.22 -4.28 -4.22
N THR A 138 6.16 -3.91 -4.95
CA THR A 138 6.28 -3.03 -6.11
C THR A 138 6.73 -1.63 -5.71
N ILE A 139 6.20 -1.09 -4.61
CA ILE A 139 6.62 0.18 -4.01
C ILE A 139 8.10 0.14 -3.61
N GLN A 140 8.52 -0.92 -2.89
CA GLN A 140 9.89 -1.07 -2.44
C GLN A 140 10.89 -1.13 -3.62
N ALA A 141 10.52 -1.83 -4.70
CA ALA A 141 11.32 -1.85 -5.92
C ALA A 141 11.42 -0.48 -6.60
N GLY A 142 10.34 0.32 -6.55
CA GLY A 142 10.34 1.71 -7.01
C GLY A 142 11.29 2.60 -6.19
N ILE A 143 11.20 2.54 -4.86
CA ILE A 143 12.08 3.29 -3.95
C ILE A 143 13.57 2.96 -4.23
N ALA A 144 13.89 1.68 -4.37
CA ALA A 144 15.26 1.26 -4.70
C ALA A 144 15.74 1.78 -6.06
N THR A 145 14.82 1.94 -7.02
CA THR A 145 15.12 2.52 -8.34
C THR A 145 15.44 4.01 -8.21
N ASP A 146 14.67 4.77 -7.43
CA ASP A 146 14.95 6.19 -7.14
C ASP A 146 16.28 6.37 -6.41
N GLU A 147 16.55 5.57 -5.38
CA GLU A 147 17.79 5.65 -4.61
C GLU A 147 19.01 5.37 -5.48
N LYS A 148 18.92 4.39 -6.38
CA LYS A 148 19.98 4.10 -7.35
C LYS A 148 20.18 5.24 -8.36
N ALA A 149 19.11 5.91 -8.78
CA ALA A 149 19.20 7.05 -9.68
C ALA A 149 19.82 8.27 -8.97
N LEU A 150 19.40 8.56 -7.75
CA LEU A 150 19.95 9.63 -6.92
C LEU A 150 21.44 9.43 -6.64
N ALA A 151 21.86 8.21 -6.28
CA ALA A 151 23.28 7.88 -6.07
C ALA A 151 24.13 8.13 -7.33
N LYS A 152 23.60 7.82 -8.53
CA LYS A 152 24.30 8.11 -9.79
C LYS A 152 24.42 9.61 -10.07
N ILE A 153 23.36 10.37 -9.79
CA ILE A 153 23.37 11.83 -9.93
C ILE A 153 24.42 12.44 -9.01
N GLU A 154 24.49 11.96 -7.76
CA GLU A 154 25.46 12.40 -6.77
C GLU A 154 26.91 12.06 -7.16
N ALA A 155 27.16 10.84 -7.64
CA ALA A 155 28.48 10.42 -8.09
C ALA A 155 29.04 11.30 -9.21
N VAL A 156 28.24 11.54 -10.27
CA VAL A 156 28.65 12.40 -11.39
C VAL A 156 28.83 13.86 -10.94
N SER A 157 28.00 14.33 -10.00
CA SER A 157 28.18 15.67 -9.42
C SER A 157 29.52 15.79 -8.68
N ALA A 158 29.88 14.77 -7.89
CA ALA A 158 31.13 14.76 -7.13
C ALA A 158 32.36 14.78 -8.05
N GLU A 159 32.38 13.91 -9.07
CA GLU A 159 33.44 13.85 -10.09
C GLU A 159 33.62 15.20 -10.81
N TYR A 160 32.52 15.84 -11.21
CA TYR A 160 32.57 17.12 -11.92
C TYR A 160 33.08 18.27 -11.03
N HIS A 161 32.69 18.29 -9.76
CA HIS A 161 33.21 19.25 -8.79
C HIS A 161 34.70 19.04 -8.52
N GLU A 162 35.15 17.79 -8.43
CA GLU A 162 36.56 17.45 -8.24
C GLU A 162 37.42 17.86 -9.44
N ALA A 163 37.03 17.47 -10.65
CA ALA A 163 37.72 17.87 -11.88
C ALA A 163 37.77 19.40 -12.05
N GLY A 164 36.66 20.09 -11.79
CA GLY A 164 36.59 21.55 -11.82
C GLY A 164 37.46 22.22 -10.75
N ARG A 165 37.57 21.62 -9.57
CA ARG A 165 38.46 22.07 -8.49
C ARG A 165 39.92 21.93 -8.88
N HIS A 166 40.32 20.80 -9.43
CA HIS A 166 41.69 20.58 -9.91
C HIS A 166 42.05 21.58 -11.00
N LEU A 167 41.20 21.78 -12.00
CA LEU A 167 41.42 22.77 -13.06
C LEU A 167 41.55 24.20 -12.49
N LYS A 168 40.66 24.58 -11.57
CA LYS A 168 40.70 25.90 -10.93
C LYS A 168 41.97 26.10 -10.09
N ASN A 169 42.38 25.08 -9.34
CA ASN A 169 43.59 25.14 -8.52
C ASN A 169 44.85 25.15 -9.39
N VAL A 170 44.86 24.44 -10.53
CA VAL A 170 45.93 24.56 -11.54
C VAL A 170 46.01 25.99 -12.09
N GLY A 171 44.87 26.58 -12.50
CA GLY A 171 44.86 27.96 -12.99
C GLY A 171 45.31 28.99 -11.93
N ARG A 172 44.96 28.77 -10.66
CA ARG A 172 45.45 29.59 -9.54
C ARG A 172 46.95 29.42 -9.31
N ALA A 173 47.45 28.20 -9.34
CA ALA A 173 48.88 27.93 -9.22
C ALA A 173 49.68 28.60 -10.35
N LEU A 174 49.18 28.56 -11.59
CA LEU A 174 49.77 29.29 -12.73
C LEU A 174 49.76 30.81 -12.54
N MET A 175 48.80 31.34 -11.80
CA MET A 175 48.74 32.76 -11.41
C MET A 175 49.46 33.07 -10.09
N GLY A 176 50.22 32.13 -9.51
CA GLY A 176 50.94 32.29 -8.25
C GLY A 176 50.05 32.35 -7.00
N LYS A 177 48.79 31.90 -7.09
CA LYS A 177 47.82 31.89 -5.99
C LYS A 177 47.71 30.50 -5.39
N GLU A 178 47.54 30.43 -4.06
CA GLU A 178 47.35 29.17 -3.35
C GLU A 178 46.05 28.43 -3.75
N ALA A 179 46.09 27.11 -3.64
CA ALA A 179 44.95 26.23 -3.89
C ALA A 179 43.83 26.47 -2.87
N VAL A 180 42.57 26.29 -3.30
CA VAL A 180 41.40 26.41 -2.42
C VAL A 180 40.74 25.04 -2.24
N SER A 181 40.33 24.75 -1.00
CA SER A 181 39.71 23.48 -0.60
C SER A 181 38.17 23.51 -0.59
N GLU A 182 37.53 24.69 -0.59
CA GLU A 182 36.06 24.79 -0.49
C GLU A 182 35.33 24.07 -1.63
N THR A 183 34.62 23.00 -1.27
CA THR A 183 33.65 22.29 -2.12
C THR A 183 32.35 23.07 -2.18
N LYS A 184 32.09 23.74 -3.30
CA LYS A 184 30.74 24.27 -3.59
C LYS A 184 29.77 23.09 -3.74
N GLY A 185 28.57 23.21 -3.17
CA GLY A 185 27.52 22.20 -3.27
C GLY A 185 27.02 21.95 -4.71
N PRO A 186 26.13 20.96 -4.91
CA PRO A 186 25.73 20.48 -6.23
C PRO A 186 25.20 21.61 -7.12
N GLY A 187 25.64 21.62 -8.38
CA GLY A 187 25.23 22.60 -9.38
C GLY A 187 23.72 22.63 -9.61
N LYS A 188 23.19 23.77 -10.09
CA LYS A 188 21.74 23.97 -10.30
C LYS A 188 21.08 22.85 -11.13
N LEU A 189 21.75 22.36 -12.17
CA LEU A 189 21.28 21.27 -13.03
C LEU A 189 21.12 19.94 -12.27
N VAL A 190 22.09 19.60 -11.42
CA VAL A 190 22.06 18.37 -10.58
C VAL A 190 20.88 18.42 -9.63
N LYS A 191 20.61 19.59 -9.04
CA LYS A 191 19.45 19.79 -8.16
C LYS A 191 18.13 19.65 -8.91
N ALA A 192 18.01 20.25 -10.10
CA ALA A 192 16.82 20.17 -10.93
C ALA A 192 16.50 18.72 -11.33
N VAL A 193 17.50 17.98 -11.83
CA VAL A 193 17.33 16.59 -12.26
C VAL A 193 17.03 15.65 -11.08
N ALA A 194 17.63 15.88 -9.91
CA ALA A 194 17.40 15.05 -8.73
C ALA A 194 16.10 15.38 -7.98
N ALA A 195 15.52 16.58 -8.15
CA ALA A 195 14.31 16.99 -7.46
C ALA A 195 13.11 16.05 -7.71
N PRO A 196 12.72 15.73 -8.95
CA PRO A 196 11.56 14.86 -9.18
C PRO A 196 11.79 13.43 -8.68
N TYR A 197 13.03 12.91 -8.70
CA TYR A 197 13.35 11.61 -8.07
C TYR A 197 13.17 11.63 -6.55
N ARG A 198 13.48 12.74 -5.88
CA ARG A 198 13.23 12.88 -4.43
C ARG A 198 11.73 12.97 -4.15
N ALA A 199 10.97 13.66 -5.00
CA ALA A 199 9.53 13.82 -4.86
C ALA A 199 8.79 12.50 -5.10
N GLU A 200 9.17 11.74 -6.15
CA GLU A 200 8.66 10.39 -6.42
C GLU A 200 8.92 9.45 -5.24
N ARG A 201 10.17 9.42 -4.75
CA ARG A 201 10.52 8.62 -3.57
C ARG A 201 9.67 8.98 -2.36
N ALA A 202 9.39 10.26 -2.14
CA ALA A 202 8.50 10.70 -1.07
C ALA A 202 7.06 10.21 -1.28
N CYS A 203 6.55 10.22 -2.51
CA CYS A 203 5.25 9.65 -2.85
C CYS A 203 5.23 8.14 -2.55
N LEU A 204 6.24 7.39 -3.00
CA LEU A 204 6.34 5.95 -2.77
C LEU A 204 6.47 5.59 -1.28
N LEU A 205 7.21 6.35 -0.49
CA LEU A 205 7.27 6.17 0.97
C LEU A 205 5.91 6.45 1.64
N SER A 206 5.18 7.46 1.16
CA SER A 206 3.82 7.75 1.62
C SER A 206 2.89 6.58 1.31
N MET A 207 2.99 6.01 0.11
CA MET A 207 2.26 4.80 -0.29
C MET A 207 2.62 3.61 0.58
N GLN A 208 3.91 3.38 0.87
CA GLN A 208 4.36 2.29 1.72
C GLN A 208 3.66 2.34 3.09
N ASN A 209 3.62 3.52 3.71
CA ASN A 209 2.94 3.74 4.98
C ASN A 209 1.42 3.48 4.89
N SER A 210 0.77 3.86 3.79
CA SER A 210 -0.65 3.55 3.56
C SER A 210 -0.89 2.05 3.42
N VAL A 211 -0.05 1.33 2.66
CA VAL A 211 -0.13 -0.14 2.53
C VAL A 211 0.07 -0.82 3.88
N GLU A 212 1.08 -0.43 4.65
CA GLU A 212 1.39 -1.04 5.95
C GLU A 212 0.24 -0.83 6.95
N LYS A 213 -0.37 0.37 6.95
CA LYS A 213 -1.56 0.62 7.75
C LYS A 213 -2.76 -0.20 7.28
N ALA A 214 -2.99 -0.32 5.97
CA ALA A 214 -4.06 -1.14 5.43
C ALA A 214 -3.90 -2.62 5.83
N LEU A 215 -2.70 -3.18 5.67
CA LEU A 215 -2.35 -4.53 6.10
C LEU A 215 -2.63 -4.74 7.60
N ALA A 216 -2.18 -3.81 8.46
CA ALA A 216 -2.43 -3.89 9.90
C ALA A 216 -3.93 -3.84 10.25
N ARG A 217 -4.76 -3.13 9.47
CA ARG A 217 -6.22 -3.10 9.66
C ARG A 217 -6.86 -4.41 9.23
N ILE A 218 -6.43 -4.98 8.11
CA ILE A 218 -6.93 -6.26 7.61
C ILE A 218 -6.57 -7.39 8.57
N GLU A 219 -5.35 -7.41 9.08
CA GLU A 219 -4.93 -8.39 10.09
C GLU A 219 -5.81 -8.33 11.34
N ARG A 220 -6.17 -7.12 11.81
CA ARG A 220 -7.10 -6.96 12.94
C ARG A 220 -8.50 -7.46 12.62
N LEU A 221 -8.98 -7.25 11.39
CA LEU A 221 -10.26 -7.78 10.93
C LEU A 221 -10.26 -9.31 10.94
N GLU A 222 -9.23 -9.93 10.38
CA GLU A 222 -9.05 -11.38 10.35
C GLU A 222 -8.99 -11.97 11.77
N GLN A 223 -8.18 -11.40 12.66
CA GLN A 223 -8.07 -11.86 14.06
C GLN A 223 -9.37 -11.68 14.84
N ALA A 224 -10.14 -10.62 14.58
CA ALA A 224 -11.43 -10.39 15.24
C ALA A 224 -12.48 -11.43 14.82
N ALA A 225 -12.44 -11.88 13.56
CA ALA A 225 -13.27 -12.96 13.06
C ALA A 225 -12.89 -14.31 13.67
N GLU A 226 -11.59 -14.61 13.80
CA GLU A 226 -11.11 -15.87 14.38
C GLU A 226 -11.41 -16.01 15.87
N LYS A 227 -11.29 -14.93 16.65
CA LYS A 227 -11.51 -14.93 18.11
C LYS A 227 -12.98 -15.06 18.51
N LYS A 228 -13.91 -14.88 17.58
CA LYS A 228 -15.34 -15.13 17.77
C LYS A 228 -15.74 -16.40 17.04
N PRO A 229 -15.32 -17.60 17.50
CA PRO A 229 -15.86 -18.81 16.93
C PRO A 229 -17.38 -18.77 17.10
N SER A 230 -18.09 -19.04 16.00
CA SER A 230 -19.54 -19.08 15.96
C SER A 230 -20.07 -19.84 17.17
N ILE A 231 -20.98 -19.23 17.93
CA ILE A 231 -21.67 -19.89 19.06
C ILE A 231 -22.34 -21.20 18.58
N LEU A 232 -22.74 -21.25 17.30
CA LEU A 232 -23.21 -22.48 16.65
C LEU A 232 -22.14 -23.57 16.60
N GLY A 233 -20.87 -23.24 16.36
CA GLY A 233 -19.76 -24.19 16.37
C GLY A 233 -19.49 -24.73 17.76
N THR A 234 -19.46 -23.88 18.78
CA THR A 234 -19.28 -24.32 20.18
C THR A 234 -20.48 -25.13 20.67
N MET A 235 -21.70 -24.77 20.29
CA MET A 235 -22.92 -25.55 20.57
C MET A 235 -22.96 -26.88 19.83
N ARG A 236 -22.48 -26.97 18.59
CA ARG A 236 -22.42 -28.22 17.82
C ARG A 236 -21.41 -29.18 18.45
N THR A 237 -20.23 -28.68 18.79
CA THR A 237 -19.19 -29.44 19.48
C THR A 237 -19.63 -29.85 20.89
N GLN A 238 -20.38 -29.01 21.61
CA GLN A 238 -20.99 -29.38 22.89
C GLN A 238 -22.08 -30.44 22.71
N ASN A 239 -22.99 -30.30 21.73
CA ASN A 239 -24.03 -31.29 21.46
C ASN A 239 -23.45 -32.64 21.00
N GLU A 240 -22.35 -32.64 20.25
CA GLU A 240 -21.62 -33.86 19.89
C GLU A 240 -20.96 -34.49 21.11
N LYS A 241 -20.38 -33.70 22.02
CA LYS A 241 -19.83 -34.19 23.30
C LYS A 241 -20.93 -34.75 24.22
N ILE A 242 -22.08 -34.08 24.32
CA ILE A 242 -23.24 -34.54 25.11
C ILE A 242 -23.83 -35.83 24.54
N ARG A 243 -23.86 -35.98 23.21
CA ARG A 243 -24.30 -37.22 22.55
C ARG A 243 -23.30 -38.37 22.69
N ALA A 244 -22.02 -38.07 22.90
CA ALA A 244 -20.97 -39.05 23.08
C ALA A 244 -20.77 -39.49 24.55
N GLU A 245 -21.39 -38.80 25.52
CA GLU A 245 -21.42 -39.24 26.92
C GLU A 245 -22.50 -40.33 27.12
N PRO A 246 -22.14 -41.52 27.65
CA PRO A 246 -23.14 -42.53 28.00
C PRO A 246 -23.99 -42.04 29.18
N GLY A 247 -25.31 -42.14 29.04
CA GLY A 247 -26.28 -41.63 29.99
C GLY A 247 -26.03 -42.11 31.42
N LYS A 248 -25.90 -41.17 32.35
CA LYS A 248 -26.00 -41.48 33.78
C LYS A 248 -27.43 -41.91 34.09
N GLU A 249 -27.59 -43.20 34.37
CA GLU A 249 -28.81 -43.78 34.93
C GLU A 249 -29.28 -42.96 36.13
N SER A 250 -30.58 -42.66 36.14
CA SER A 250 -31.26 -42.05 37.27
C SER A 250 -31.16 -42.98 38.50
N PRO A 251 -30.93 -42.45 39.71
CA PRO A 251 -30.91 -43.29 40.91
C PRO A 251 -32.29 -43.92 41.12
N PRO A 252 -32.39 -45.20 41.53
CA PRO A 252 -33.67 -45.84 41.74
C PRO A 252 -34.38 -45.21 42.93
N ALA A 253 -35.65 -44.86 42.73
CA ALA A 253 -36.55 -44.49 43.80
C ALA A 253 -36.72 -45.69 44.75
N LYS A 254 -36.28 -45.55 46.00
CA LYS A 254 -36.72 -46.44 47.07
C LYS A 254 -37.87 -45.77 47.81
N HIS A 255 -39.09 -46.21 47.45
CA HIS A 255 -40.24 -46.20 48.35
C HIS A 255 -39.87 -46.96 49.64
N GLY A 256 -40.30 -46.44 50.78
CA GLY A 256 -40.00 -46.99 52.10
C GLY A 256 -40.83 -48.20 52.48
N GLU A 257 -40.46 -48.83 53.60
CA GLU A 257 -41.38 -49.47 54.55
C GLU A 257 -40.63 -49.86 55.83
N ARG A 258 -41.24 -49.47 56.97
CA ARG A 258 -41.09 -49.91 58.37
C ARG A 258 -39.82 -49.58 59.15
#